data_AF-A0A9D1PJ01-F1
#
_entry.id   AF-A0A9D1PJ01-F1
#
_cell.length_a   1.000
_cell.length_b   1.000
_cell.length_c   1.000
_cell.angle_alpha   90.00
_cell.angle_beta   90.00
_cell.angle_gamma   90.00
#
_symmetry.space_group_name_H-M   'P 1'
#
loop_
_entity.id
_entity.type
_entity.pdbx_description
1 polymer ?
#
loop_
_entity_poly.entity_id
_entity_poly.type
_entity_poly.pdbx_seq_one_letter_code
_entity_poly.pdbx_strand_id
1 'polypeptide(L)'
;MFSDEQLIEHIRGLQQDLRVINAKHDELLPKISGVYDVLTEDAVKRFQRRFGLPITGKTDLTTWDKIVHESNLIRSKNSLPLAVRVFPSAMYVVSLGDTGRFIYILQGILNGLAIEFPYLPKIDYTGVYDCNTEQAVKILQKNSGLPPTGKLDAATWNSISFLYSNLAVSLED
;
A
#
# COMPACT_ATOMS: atom_id res chain seq x y z
N MET A 1 11.95 -10.21 19.99
CA MET A 1 13.20 -9.54 19.61
C MET A 1 13.37 -9.77 18.12
N PHE A 2 13.47 -8.71 17.32
CA PHE A 2 13.60 -8.82 15.87
C PHE A 2 14.97 -9.42 15.50
N SER A 3 15.05 -10.15 14.39
CA SER A 3 16.35 -10.55 13.83
C SER A 3 17.08 -9.36 13.21
N ASP A 4 18.40 -9.45 13.06
CA ASP A 4 19.21 -8.40 12.44
C ASP A 4 18.75 -8.08 11.00
N GLU A 5 18.28 -9.10 10.27
CA GLU A 5 17.73 -8.95 8.92
C GLU A 5 16.39 -8.19 8.91
N GLN A 6 15.51 -8.48 9.89
CA GLN A 6 14.26 -7.74 10.07
C GLN A 6 14.51 -6.28 10.47
N LEU A 7 15.52 -6.03 11.31
CA LEU A 7 15.91 -4.69 11.73
C LEU A 7 16.41 -3.85 10.52
N ILE A 8 17.25 -4.45 9.67
CA ILE A 8 17.76 -3.81 8.45
C ILE A 8 16.60 -3.44 7.52
N GLU A 9 15.62 -4.32 7.35
CA GLU A 9 14.49 -4.06 6.46
C GLU A 9 13.55 -2.97 7.02
N HIS A 10 13.33 -2.93 8.33
CA HIS A 10 12.60 -1.83 8.97
C HIS A 10 13.30 -0.48 8.76
N ILE A 11 14.63 -0.44 8.89
CA ILE A 11 15.40 0.79 8.65
C ILE A 11 15.29 1.23 7.17
N ARG A 12 15.27 0.29 6.22
CA ARG A 12 15.04 0.62 4.80
C ARG A 12 13.65 1.21 4.56
N GLY A 13 12.62 0.66 5.19
CA GLY A 13 11.25 1.18 5.14
C GLY A 13 11.17 2.63 5.63
N LEU A 14 11.73 2.90 6.81
CA LEU A 14 11.84 4.24 7.39
C LEU A 14 12.54 5.22 6.45
N GLN A 15 13.69 4.82 5.90
CA GLN A 15 14.45 5.64 4.96
C GLN A 15 13.65 5.96 3.70
N GLN A 16 12.85 5.01 3.19
CA GLN A 16 11.96 5.25 2.05
C GLN A 16 10.84 6.25 2.39
N ASP A 17 10.23 6.14 3.56
CA ASP A 17 9.15 7.03 4.00
C ASP A 17 9.64 8.46 4.23
N LEU A 18 10.76 8.62 4.93
CA LEU A 18 11.40 9.92 5.14
C LEU A 18 11.79 10.58 3.80
N ARG A 19 12.24 9.80 2.82
CA ARG A 19 12.50 10.32 1.47
C ARG A 19 11.25 10.84 0.81
N VAL A 20 10.13 10.13 0.92
CA VAL A 20 8.85 10.59 0.34
C VAL A 20 8.38 11.88 1.00
N ILE A 21 8.44 11.94 2.33
CA ILE A 21 8.04 13.13 3.08
C ILE A 21 8.92 14.33 2.71
N ASN A 22 10.23 14.11 2.55
CA ASN A 22 11.18 15.17 2.28
C ASN A 22 11.37 15.46 0.78
N ALA A 23 10.77 14.69 -0.15
CA ALA A 23 11.03 14.77 -1.59
C ALA A 23 10.71 16.13 -2.23
N LYS A 24 9.80 16.91 -1.64
CA LYS A 24 9.44 18.26 -2.12
C LYS A 24 10.21 19.37 -1.40
N HIS A 25 11.13 19.01 -0.51
CA HIS A 25 11.95 19.92 0.26
C HIS A 25 13.39 19.83 -0.24
N ASP A 26 14.07 20.98 -0.37
CA ASP A 26 15.48 21.06 -0.76
C ASP A 26 16.39 20.64 0.41
N GLU A 27 16.18 19.40 0.89
CA GLU A 27 16.80 18.83 2.07
C GLU A 27 17.58 17.56 1.73
N LEU A 28 18.65 17.30 2.48
CA LEU A 28 19.43 16.07 2.33
C LEU A 28 18.58 14.84 2.65
N LEU A 29 18.50 13.92 1.69
CA LEU A 29 17.70 12.70 1.78
C LEU A 29 18.52 11.55 2.38
N PRO A 30 17.94 10.73 3.28
CA PRO A 30 18.64 9.57 3.81
C PRO A 30 18.90 8.54 2.70
N LYS A 31 20.03 7.84 2.76
CA LYS A 31 20.36 6.74 1.84
C LYS A 31 19.57 5.49 2.25
N ILE A 32 18.99 4.77 1.30
CA ILE A 32 18.29 3.50 1.57
C ILE A 32 19.36 2.39 1.72
N SER A 33 20.00 2.33 2.88
CA SER A 33 21.08 1.39 3.20
C SER A 33 20.61 0.29 4.14
N GLY A 34 19.55 0.53 4.93
CA GLY A 34 19.19 -0.30 6.07
C GLY A 34 20.09 -0.09 7.30
N VAL A 35 20.96 0.93 7.26
CA VAL A 35 21.78 1.37 8.38
C VAL A 35 21.24 2.69 8.89
N TYR A 36 20.97 2.78 10.19
CA TYR A 36 20.51 4.01 10.83
C TYR A 36 21.70 4.97 11.04
N ASP A 37 22.14 5.59 9.95
CA ASP A 37 23.26 6.52 9.93
C ASP A 37 22.85 7.93 10.37
N VAL A 38 23.85 8.83 10.46
CA VAL A 38 23.64 10.24 10.83
C VAL A 38 22.65 10.97 9.90
N LEU A 39 22.58 10.59 8.63
CA LEU A 39 21.64 11.16 7.67
C LEU A 39 20.19 10.73 7.97
N THR A 40 20.01 9.47 8.39
CA THR A 40 18.73 8.92 8.83
C THR A 40 18.28 9.59 10.12
N GLU A 41 19.19 9.71 11.11
CA GLU A 41 18.91 10.40 12.37
C GLU A 41 18.50 11.86 12.15
N ASP A 42 19.24 12.59 11.32
CA ASP A 42 18.94 14.00 11.03
C ASP A 42 17.61 14.17 10.28
N ALA A 43 17.28 13.24 9.38
CA ALA A 43 15.98 13.22 8.72
C ALA A 43 14.82 13.00 9.72
N VAL A 44 15.02 12.13 10.72
CA VAL A 44 14.05 11.92 11.81
C VAL A 44 13.93 13.16 12.69
N LYS A 45 15.03 13.82 13.06
CA LYS A 45 14.99 15.08 13.84
C LYS A 45 14.21 16.18 13.10
N ARG A 46 14.41 16.30 11.79
CA ARG A 46 13.67 17.25 10.96
C ARG A 46 12.17 16.93 10.94
N PHE A 47 11.83 15.66 10.77
CA PHE A 47 10.44 15.20 10.84
C PHE A 47 9.81 15.52 12.20
N GLN A 48 10.47 15.15 13.30
CA GLN A 48 9.99 15.40 14.65
C GLN A 48 9.74 16.89 14.91
N ARG A 49 10.69 17.75 14.52
CA ARG A 49 10.53 19.20 14.62
C ARG A 49 9.31 19.70 13.84
N ARG A 50 9.09 19.18 12.63
CA ARG A 50 8.01 19.61 11.73
C ARG A 50 6.63 19.24 12.27
N PHE A 51 6.50 18.06 12.88
CA PHE A 51 5.23 17.54 13.38
C PHE A 51 5.05 17.72 14.89
N GLY A 52 5.90 18.53 15.54
CA GLY A 52 5.77 18.87 16.96
C GLY A 52 6.08 17.71 17.92
N LEU A 53 6.85 16.71 17.48
CA LEU A 53 7.28 15.57 18.30
C LEU A 53 8.60 15.90 19.05
N PRO A 54 8.92 15.18 20.14
CA PRO A 54 10.22 15.30 20.81
C PRO A 54 11.37 15.05 19.84
N ILE A 55 12.29 16.02 19.70
CA ILE A 55 13.39 15.99 18.72
C ILE A 55 14.55 15.14 19.28
N THR A 56 14.36 13.83 19.33
CA THR A 56 15.32 12.88 19.88
C THR A 56 16.22 12.27 18.82
N GLY A 57 15.82 12.36 17.54
CA GLY A 57 16.47 11.64 16.43
C GLY A 57 16.29 10.12 16.48
N LYS A 58 15.55 9.60 17.45
CA LYS A 58 15.16 8.21 17.58
C LYS A 58 13.77 8.01 17.01
N THR A 59 13.52 6.84 16.44
CA THR A 59 12.21 6.47 15.90
C THR A 59 11.50 5.55 16.90
N ASP A 60 10.82 6.14 17.88
CA ASP A 60 9.89 5.42 18.75
C ASP A 60 8.57 5.13 18.01
N LEU A 61 7.66 4.36 18.63
CA LEU A 61 6.38 3.99 18.01
C LEU A 61 5.58 5.22 17.56
N THR A 62 5.51 6.25 18.39
CA THR A 62 4.82 7.51 18.06
C THR A 62 5.43 8.20 16.84
N THR A 63 6.76 8.26 16.77
CA THR A 63 7.49 8.83 15.63
C THR A 63 7.32 7.98 14.38
N TRP A 64 7.39 6.65 14.52
CA TRP A 64 7.21 5.69 13.42
C TRP A 64 5.81 5.81 12.80
N ASP A 65 4.76 5.72 13.62
CA ASP A 65 3.37 5.75 13.16
C ASP A 65 3.07 7.06 12.42
N LYS A 66 3.58 8.18 12.95
CA LYS A 66 3.43 9.47 12.30
C LYS A 66 4.20 9.54 10.97
N ILE A 67 5.43 9.01 10.88
CA ILE A 67 6.20 8.97 9.63
C ILE A 67 5.47 8.13 8.57
N VAL A 68 5.00 6.94 8.93
CA VAL A 68 4.27 6.06 8.00
C VAL A 68 2.96 6.70 7.56
N HIS A 69 2.20 7.30 8.48
CA HIS A 69 0.96 8.01 8.16
C HIS A 69 1.20 9.16 7.16
N GLU A 70 2.17 10.04 7.44
CA GLU A 70 2.44 11.20 6.58
C GLU A 70 3.05 10.80 5.23
N SER A 71 3.91 9.78 5.21
CA SER A 71 4.42 9.23 3.95
C SER A 71 3.28 8.66 3.12
N ASN A 72 2.34 7.93 3.73
CA ASN A 72 1.16 7.39 3.05
C ASN A 72 0.22 8.49 2.56
N LEU A 73 0.01 9.57 3.30
CA LEU A 73 -0.76 10.73 2.83
C LEU A 73 -0.07 11.43 1.65
N ILE A 74 1.25 11.55 1.66
CA ILE A 74 2.00 12.15 0.55
C ILE A 74 2.03 11.20 -0.65
N ARG A 75 2.14 9.90 -0.43
CA ARG A 75 2.00 8.88 -1.48
C ARG A 75 0.57 8.90 -2.02
N SER A 76 -0.48 8.99 -1.22
CA SER A 76 -1.87 9.02 -1.71
C SER A 76 -2.19 10.31 -2.47
N LYS A 77 -1.59 11.44 -2.06
CA LYS A 77 -1.72 12.73 -2.76
C LYS A 77 -0.88 12.84 -4.03
N ASN A 78 0.26 12.13 -4.13
CA ASN A 78 1.19 12.20 -5.26
C ASN A 78 1.26 10.94 -6.13
N SER A 79 0.59 9.85 -5.74
CA SER A 79 0.60 8.58 -6.46
C SER A 79 -0.80 8.27 -6.94
N LEU A 80 -0.86 7.70 -8.14
CA LEU A 80 -1.91 6.77 -8.53
C LEU A 80 -2.07 5.68 -7.42
N PRO A 81 -3.23 5.00 -7.32
CA PRO A 81 -3.63 4.12 -6.20
C PRO A 81 -2.61 3.05 -5.79
N LEU A 82 -2.87 2.21 -4.77
CA LEU A 82 -1.99 1.10 -4.31
C LEU A 82 -1.40 0.16 -5.40
N ALA A 83 -1.98 0.19 -6.61
CA ALA A 83 -1.45 -0.15 -7.94
C ALA A 83 -0.18 -1.02 -8.08
N VAL A 84 1.02 -0.55 -7.73
CA VAL A 84 2.24 -1.09 -8.38
C VAL A 84 3.04 -2.08 -7.54
N ARG A 85 2.86 -2.19 -6.22
CA ARG A 85 3.77 -3.01 -5.39
C ARG A 85 3.42 -4.49 -5.25
N VAL A 86 2.16 -4.89 -5.46
CA VAL A 86 1.70 -6.29 -5.31
C VAL A 86 1.39 -6.95 -6.65
N PHE A 87 1.12 -6.16 -7.70
CA PHE A 87 0.86 -6.67 -9.03
C PHE A 87 2.17 -7.08 -9.72
N PRO A 88 2.33 -8.34 -10.18
CA PRO A 88 3.63 -8.87 -10.60
C PRO A 88 4.36 -8.09 -11.71
N SER A 89 3.63 -7.52 -12.66
CA SER A 89 4.15 -6.54 -13.63
C SER A 89 3.01 -5.86 -14.38
N ALA A 90 3.26 -4.71 -15.03
CA ALA A 90 2.24 -4.04 -15.85
C ALA A 90 1.70 -4.88 -17.02
N MET A 91 2.44 -5.91 -17.44
CA MET A 91 2.08 -6.85 -18.51
C MET A 91 1.39 -8.11 -17.97
N TYR A 92 1.36 -8.29 -16.65
CA TYR A 92 0.73 -9.44 -16.03
C TYR A 92 -0.79 -9.27 -16.12
N VAL A 93 -1.51 -10.36 -16.36
CA VAL A 93 -2.97 -10.39 -16.38
C VAL A 93 -3.40 -11.67 -15.68
N VAL A 94 -4.29 -11.56 -14.71
CA VAL A 94 -4.86 -12.72 -14.00
C VAL A 94 -6.26 -12.99 -14.55
N SER A 95 -6.61 -14.26 -14.72
CA SER A 95 -7.89 -14.69 -15.27
C SER A 95 -8.33 -16.03 -14.68
N LEU A 96 -9.53 -16.47 -15.07
CA LEU A 96 -10.17 -17.68 -14.55
C LEU A 96 -9.22 -18.90 -14.58
N GLY A 97 -9.06 -19.54 -13.42
CA GLY A 97 -8.21 -20.72 -13.25
C GLY A 97 -6.77 -20.44 -12.82
N ASP A 98 -6.32 -19.18 -12.86
CA ASP A 98 -5.00 -18.83 -12.31
C ASP A 98 -4.95 -19.08 -10.80
N THR A 99 -3.76 -19.37 -10.27
CA THR A 99 -3.57 -19.70 -8.86
C THR A 99 -2.36 -18.99 -8.26
N GLY A 100 -2.39 -18.73 -6.95
CA GLY A 100 -1.22 -18.24 -6.23
C GLY A 100 -1.51 -17.28 -5.08
N ARG A 101 -0.45 -16.92 -4.35
CA ARG A 101 -0.54 -16.02 -3.18
C ARG A 101 -1.13 -14.65 -3.50
N PHE A 102 -0.89 -14.16 -4.71
CA PHE A 102 -1.47 -12.91 -5.17
C PHE A 102 -3.01 -12.96 -5.19
N ILE A 103 -3.60 -14.09 -5.58
CA ILE A 103 -5.05 -14.25 -5.63
C ILE A 103 -5.65 -14.28 -4.22
N TYR A 104 -4.98 -14.89 -3.24
CA TYR A 104 -5.39 -14.78 -1.84
C TYR A 104 -5.52 -13.33 -1.36
N ILE A 105 -4.57 -12.47 -1.75
CA ILE A 105 -4.59 -11.04 -1.41
C ILE A 105 -5.74 -10.35 -2.13
N LEU A 106 -5.91 -10.60 -3.43
CA LEU A 106 -7.04 -10.08 -4.21
C LEU A 106 -8.39 -10.47 -3.58
N GLN A 107 -8.59 -11.74 -3.23
CA GLN A 107 -9.83 -12.23 -2.61
C GLN A 107 -10.10 -11.54 -1.27
N GLY A 108 -9.06 -11.27 -0.47
CA GLY A 108 -9.19 -10.49 0.76
C GLY A 108 -9.62 -9.05 0.52
N ILE A 109 -9.02 -8.39 -0.47
CA ILE A 109 -9.41 -7.03 -0.86
C ILE A 109 -10.86 -6.99 -1.35
N LEU A 110 -11.26 -7.93 -2.22
CA LEU A 110 -12.62 -8.00 -2.76
C LEU A 110 -13.66 -8.26 -1.66
N ASN A 111 -13.37 -9.14 -0.70
CA ASN A 111 -14.24 -9.37 0.45
C ASN A 111 -14.31 -8.16 1.38
N GLY A 112 -13.22 -7.42 1.58
CA GLY A 112 -13.25 -6.17 2.32
C GLY A 112 -14.11 -5.12 1.63
N LEU A 113 -13.99 -5.00 0.31
CA LEU A 113 -14.85 -4.14 -0.50
C LEU A 113 -16.34 -4.54 -0.45
N ALA A 114 -16.65 -5.82 -0.28
CA ALA A 114 -18.03 -6.30 -0.17
C ALA A 114 -18.77 -5.74 1.07
N ILE A 115 -18.07 -5.15 2.04
CA ILE A 115 -18.67 -4.43 3.18
C ILE A 115 -19.45 -3.20 2.69
N GLU A 116 -18.86 -2.38 1.82
CA GLU A 116 -19.49 -1.17 1.25
C GLU A 116 -20.25 -1.43 -0.05
N PHE A 117 -19.94 -2.55 -0.71
CA PHE A 117 -20.53 -2.91 -1.99
C PHE A 117 -21.26 -4.26 -1.87
N PRO A 118 -22.48 -4.29 -1.26
CA PRO A 118 -23.19 -5.54 -0.95
C PRO A 118 -23.62 -6.36 -2.18
N TYR A 119 -23.53 -5.78 -3.37
CA TYR A 119 -23.80 -6.44 -4.64
C TYR A 119 -22.61 -7.30 -5.13
N LEU A 120 -21.45 -7.24 -4.46
CA LEU A 120 -20.32 -8.13 -4.76
C LEU A 120 -20.63 -9.54 -4.26
N PRO A 121 -20.30 -10.59 -5.04
CA PRO A 121 -20.44 -11.96 -4.58
C PRO A 121 -19.52 -12.21 -3.39
N LYS A 122 -19.94 -13.09 -2.48
CA LYS A 122 -19.06 -13.61 -1.45
C LYS A 122 -17.98 -14.48 -2.10
N ILE A 123 -16.72 -14.23 -1.75
CA ILE A 123 -15.57 -14.94 -2.30
C ILE A 123 -14.92 -15.78 -1.21
N ASP A 124 -14.59 -17.03 -1.53
CA ASP A 124 -13.82 -17.88 -0.62
C ASP A 124 -12.31 -17.65 -0.83
N TYR A 125 -11.52 -17.75 0.25
CA TYR A 125 -10.07 -17.59 0.20
C TYR A 125 -9.41 -18.88 -0.31
N THR A 126 -9.58 -19.18 -1.58
CA THR A 126 -9.08 -20.41 -2.21
C THR A 126 -7.68 -20.24 -2.81
N GLY A 127 -7.30 -19.00 -3.11
CA GLY A 127 -6.10 -18.70 -3.90
C GLY A 127 -6.20 -19.10 -5.36
N VAL A 128 -7.41 -19.42 -5.83
CA VAL A 128 -7.75 -19.73 -7.22
C VAL A 128 -8.64 -18.62 -7.73
N TYR A 129 -8.35 -18.09 -8.92
CA TYR A 129 -9.18 -17.09 -9.57
C TYR A 129 -10.43 -17.79 -10.12
N ASP A 130 -11.42 -17.98 -9.27
CA ASP A 130 -12.66 -18.70 -9.55
C ASP A 130 -13.75 -17.80 -10.16
N CYS A 131 -14.92 -18.40 -10.46
CA CYS A 131 -16.04 -17.69 -11.07
C CYS A 131 -16.54 -16.52 -10.20
N ASN A 132 -16.49 -16.66 -8.87
CA ASN A 132 -16.92 -15.59 -7.95
C ASN A 132 -15.93 -14.43 -7.96
N THR A 133 -14.63 -14.74 -7.98
CA THR A 133 -13.54 -13.76 -8.10
C THR A 133 -13.64 -13.01 -9.43
N GLU A 134 -13.83 -13.72 -10.54
CA GLU A 134 -14.04 -13.12 -11.87
C GLU A 134 -15.27 -12.21 -11.91
N GLN A 135 -16.39 -12.67 -11.34
CA GLN A 135 -17.63 -11.90 -11.31
C GLN A 135 -17.49 -10.61 -10.50
N ALA A 136 -16.84 -10.67 -9.33
CA ALA A 136 -16.56 -9.47 -8.54
C ALA A 136 -15.69 -8.47 -9.31
N VAL A 137 -14.66 -8.95 -10.01
CA VAL A 137 -13.80 -8.10 -10.85
C VAL A 137 -14.59 -7.48 -12.00
N LYS A 138 -15.47 -8.23 -12.68
CA LYS A 138 -16.36 -7.68 -13.73
C LYS A 138 -17.25 -6.56 -13.21
N ILE A 139 -17.82 -6.75 -12.03
CA ILE A 139 -18.69 -5.75 -11.40
C ILE A 139 -17.90 -4.47 -11.08
N LEU A 140 -16.72 -4.59 -10.48
CA LEU A 140 -15.89 -3.44 -10.14
C LEU A 140 -15.37 -2.73 -11.39
N GLN A 141 -14.99 -3.46 -12.43
CA GLN A 141 -14.63 -2.88 -13.73
C GLN A 141 -15.78 -2.01 -14.28
N LYS A 142 -16.99 -2.58 -14.31
CA LYS A 142 -18.18 -1.86 -14.79
C LYS A 142 -18.43 -0.59 -13.99
N ASN A 143 -18.34 -0.66 -12.66
CA ASN A 143 -18.60 0.49 -11.79
C ASN A 143 -17.53 1.57 -11.89
N SER A 144 -16.30 1.17 -12.21
CA SER A 144 -15.17 2.07 -12.44
C SER A 144 -15.04 2.55 -13.89
N GLY A 145 -16.02 2.25 -14.77
CA GLY A 145 -16.01 2.66 -16.17
C GLY A 145 -14.97 1.94 -17.04
N LEU A 146 -14.43 0.81 -16.58
CA LEU A 146 -13.50 -0.04 -17.32
C LEU A 146 -14.26 -1.12 -18.12
N PRO A 147 -13.67 -1.67 -19.20
CA PRO A 147 -14.23 -2.83 -19.89
C PRO A 147 -14.42 -4.02 -18.92
N PRO A 148 -15.63 -4.58 -18.79
CA PRO A 148 -15.95 -5.64 -17.82
C PRO A 148 -15.48 -7.03 -18.30
N THR A 149 -14.18 -7.17 -18.54
CA THR A 149 -13.56 -8.38 -19.08
C THR A 149 -13.51 -9.52 -18.04
N GLY A 150 -13.53 -9.18 -16.75
CA GLY A 150 -13.30 -10.11 -15.65
C GLY A 150 -11.86 -10.53 -15.46
N LYS A 151 -10.95 -10.06 -16.32
CA LYS A 151 -9.52 -10.25 -16.14
C LYS A 151 -8.97 -9.13 -15.25
N LEU A 152 -8.04 -9.47 -14.38
CA LEU A 152 -7.34 -8.51 -13.55
C LEU A 152 -6.04 -8.11 -14.24
N ASP A 153 -6.09 -6.99 -14.95
CA ASP A 153 -4.92 -6.28 -15.48
C ASP A 153 -4.49 -5.14 -14.53
N ALA A 154 -3.42 -4.45 -14.89
CA ALA A 154 -2.90 -3.33 -14.10
C ALA A 154 -3.94 -2.22 -13.90
N ALA A 155 -4.71 -1.87 -14.94
CA ALA A 155 -5.73 -0.81 -14.84
C ALA A 155 -6.84 -1.19 -13.85
N THR A 156 -7.30 -2.44 -13.92
CA THR A 156 -8.32 -3.00 -13.03
C THR A 156 -7.82 -3.08 -11.60
N TRP A 157 -6.59 -3.56 -11.40
CA TRP A 157 -5.97 -3.63 -10.09
C TRP A 157 -5.81 -2.25 -9.45
N ASN A 158 -5.42 -1.23 -10.23
CA ASN A 158 -5.32 0.15 -9.75
C ASN A 158 -6.67 0.65 -9.24
N SER A 159 -7.73 0.37 -9.98
CA SER A 159 -9.08 0.78 -9.61
C SER A 159 -9.56 0.10 -8.32
N ILE A 160 -9.43 -1.22 -8.23
CA ILE A 160 -9.81 -1.99 -7.03
C ILE A 160 -9.01 -1.53 -5.80
N SER A 161 -7.70 -1.33 -5.98
CA SER A 161 -6.80 -0.86 -4.94
C SER A 161 -7.20 0.53 -4.42
N PHE A 162 -7.63 1.43 -5.29
CA PHE A 162 -8.10 2.77 -4.91
C PHE A 162 -9.33 2.69 -4.02
N LEU A 163 -10.34 1.91 -4.45
CA LEU A 163 -11.57 1.73 -3.70
C LEU A 163 -11.30 1.18 -2.30
N TYR A 164 -10.42 0.19 -2.21
CA TYR A 164 -10.10 -0.46 -0.93
C TYR A 164 -9.34 0.47 0.02
N SER A 165 -8.45 1.31 -0.52
CA SER A 165 -7.71 2.30 0.28
C SER A 165 -8.65 3.33 0.89
N ASN A 166 -9.63 3.81 0.13
CA ASN A 166 -10.60 4.78 0.62
C ASN A 166 -11.52 4.19 1.69
N LEU A 167 -11.88 2.91 1.55
CA LEU A 167 -12.63 2.18 2.57
C LEU A 167 -11.85 2.05 3.88
N ALA A 168 -10.57 1.67 3.81
CA ALA A 168 -9.74 1.54 5.01
C ALA A 168 -9.65 2.87 5.79
N VAL A 169 -9.55 3.99 5.08
CA VAL A 169 -9.51 5.33 5.69
C VAL A 169 -10.84 5.69 6.35
N SER A 170 -12.00 5.31 5.78
CA SER A 170 -13.31 5.62 6.37
C SER A 170 -13.70 4.78 7.58
N LEU A 171 -12.99 3.69 7.87
CA LEU A 171 -13.25 2.82 9.03
C LEU A 171 -12.42 3.20 10.26
N GLU A 172 -11.50 4.16 10.14
CA GLU A 172 -10.63 4.65 11.22
C GLU A 172 -11.15 5.95 11.88
N ASP A 173 -12.27 6.50 11.40
CA ASP A 173 -13.00 7.65 11.98
C ASP A 173 -14.23 7.20 12.79
#